data_AF-T1C3K8-F1
#
_entry.id   AF-T1C3K8-F1
#
_cell.length_a   1.000
_cell.length_b   1.000
_cell.length_c   1.000
_cell.angle_alpha   90.00
_cell.angle_beta   90.00
_cell.angle_gamma   90.00
#
_symmetry.space_group_name_H-M   'P 1'
#
loop_
_entity.id
_entity.type
_entity.pdbx_description
1 polymer ?
#
loop_
_entity_poly.entity_id
_entity_poly.type
_entity_poly.pdbx_seq_one_letter_code
_entity_poly.pdbx_strand_id
1 'polypeptide(L)'
;MHLPGQITHALLYAFLIVQPLLGLAAVELGGHAVNLPFGLAIPLLIRPDHLALARSIKEIHVDLGDIFYWVIGLHIAAALWHHAFRGDDTLKRMV
;
A
#
# COMPACT_ATOMS: atom_id res chain seq x y z
N MET A 1 -20.64 12.83 -11.90
CA MET A 1 -19.28 12.74 -11.32
C MET A 1 -19.38 12.01 -9.99
N HIS A 2 -18.86 10.79 -9.90
CA HIS A 2 -18.86 10.02 -8.65
C HIS A 2 -17.61 10.36 -7.83
N LEU A 3 -17.63 11.53 -7.17
CA LEU A 3 -16.53 12.03 -6.34
C LEU A 3 -15.99 11.00 -5.33
N PRO A 4 -16.82 10.18 -4.64
CA PRO A 4 -16.33 9.18 -3.69
C PRO A 4 -15.44 8.12 -4.35
N GLY A 5 -15.82 7.64 -5.55
CA GLY A 5 -15.03 6.64 -6.27
C GLY A 5 -13.66 7.17 -6.68
N GLN A 6 -13.58 8.42 -7.11
CA GLN A 6 -12.30 9.05 -7.49
C GLN A 6 -11.38 9.23 -6.28
N ILE A 7 -11.93 9.64 -5.13
CA ILE A 7 -11.18 9.77 -3.88
C ILE A 7 -10.64 8.40 -3.46
N THR A 8 -11.47 7.36 -3.48
CA THR A 8 -11.03 6.00 -3.14
C THR A 8 -9.87 5.56 -4.04
N HIS A 9 -9.98 5.73 -5.36
CA HIS A 9 -8.88 5.36 -6.26
C HIS A 9 -7.61 6.18 -6.00
N ALA A 10 -7.73 7.49 -5.78
CA ALA A 10 -6.58 8.33 -5.46
C ALA A 10 -5.87 7.88 -4.17
N LEU A 11 -6.63 7.52 -3.13
CA LEU A 11 -6.08 6.97 -1.88
C LEU A 11 -5.41 5.62 -2.10
N LEU A 12 -6.02 4.72 -2.89
CA LEU A 12 -5.42 3.43 -3.25
C LEU A 12 -4.11 3.63 -4.02
N TYR A 13 -4.04 4.58 -4.95
CA TYR A 13 -2.81 4.88 -5.69
C TYR A 13 -1.73 5.49 -4.80
N ALA A 14 -2.09 6.44 -3.93
CA ALA A 14 -1.16 6.99 -2.95
C ALA A 14 -0.58 5.88 -2.07
N PHE A 15 -1.43 4.93 -1.65
CA PHE A 15 -1.02 3.80 -0.85
C PHE A 15 -0.01 2.88 -1.54
N LEU A 16 -0.25 2.56 -2.82
CA LEU A 16 0.66 1.75 -3.65
C LEU A 16 2.06 2.38 -3.77
N ILE A 17 2.20 3.69 -3.58
CA ILE A 17 3.49 4.38 -3.58
C ILE A 17 4.07 4.46 -2.17
N VAL A 18 3.26 4.86 -1.18
CA VAL A 18 3.73 5.11 0.19
C VAL A 18 4.21 3.82 0.87
N GLN A 19 3.50 2.69 0.71
CA GLN A 19 3.89 1.45 1.36
C GLN A 19 5.26 0.92 0.92
N PRO A 20 5.58 0.78 -0.38
CA PRO A 20 6.92 0.38 -0.80
C PRO A 20 8.02 1.32 -0.32
N LEU A 21 7.76 2.64 -0.31
CA LEU A 21 8.73 3.62 0.19
C LEU A 21 8.99 3.46 1.68
N LEU A 22 7.96 3.25 2.49
CA LEU A 22 8.12 2.97 3.93
C LEU A 22 8.87 1.65 4.16
N GLY A 23 8.55 0.60 3.41
CA GLY A 23 9.22 -0.69 3.50
C GLY A 23 10.71 -0.60 3.14
N LEU A 24 11.02 0.09 2.02
CA LEU A 24 12.40 0.35 1.60
C LEU A 24 13.15 1.14 2.67
N ALA A 25 12.57 2.25 3.16
CA ALA A 25 13.19 3.07 4.19
C ALA A 25 13.45 2.28 5.49
N ALA A 26 12.52 1.44 5.93
CA ALA A 26 12.69 0.62 7.12
C ALA A 26 13.86 -0.37 7.00
N VAL A 27 14.02 -1.02 5.84
CA VAL A 27 15.11 -1.98 5.57
C VAL A 27 16.46 -1.28 5.50
N GLU A 28 16.52 -0.18 4.75
CA GLU A 28 17.70 0.64 4.51
C GLU A 28 18.24 1.27 5.82
N LEU A 29 17.37 1.92 6.60
CA LEU A 29 17.74 2.48 7.91
C LEU A 29 18.17 1.41 8.92
N GLY A 30 17.72 0.17 8.71
CA GLY A 30 18.15 -1.00 9.48
C GLY A 30 19.51 -1.56 9.06
N GLY A 31 20.17 -1.02 8.04
CA GLY A 31 21.48 -1.50 7.56
C GLY A 31 21.43 -2.72 6.67
N HIS A 32 20.28 -2.99 6.05
CA HIS A 32 20.11 -4.12 5.15
C HIS A 32 19.81 -3.60 3.74
N ALA A 33 20.27 -4.32 2.73
CA ALA A 33 19.88 -4.07 1.34
C ALA A 33 18.58 -4.82 1.01
N VAL A 34 17.74 -4.24 0.15
CA VAL A 34 16.59 -4.95 -0.40
C VAL A 34 17.06 -5.86 -1.54
N ASN A 35 16.98 -7.17 -1.31
CA ASN A 35 17.31 -8.16 -2.32
C ASN A 35 16.11 -8.38 -3.26
N LEU A 36 16.39 -8.36 -4.55
CA LEU A 36 15.45 -8.63 -5.64
C LEU A 36 15.71 -10.03 -6.23
N PRO A 37 14.77 -10.59 -7.00
CA PRO A 37 14.99 -11.83 -7.73
C PRO A 37 16.20 -11.77 -8.66
N PHE A 38 16.76 -12.94 -9.01
CA PHE A 38 17.91 -13.08 -9.91
C PHE A 38 19.24 -12.48 -9.38
N GLY A 39 19.37 -12.31 -8.06
CA GLY A 39 20.59 -11.78 -7.44
C GLY A 39 20.77 -10.27 -7.59
N LEU A 40 19.74 -9.56 -8.05
CA LEU A 40 19.72 -8.11 -8.04
C LEU A 40 19.52 -7.62 -6.60
N ALA A 41 20.10 -6.46 -6.28
CA ALA A 41 19.87 -5.80 -5.01
C ALA A 41 19.71 -4.31 -5.24
N ILE A 42 18.81 -3.69 -4.47
CA ILE A 42 18.77 -2.24 -4.35
C ILE A 42 19.95 -1.86 -3.45
N PRO A 43 20.89 -1.03 -3.94
CA PRO A 43 22.03 -0.61 -3.13
C PRO A 43 21.55 0.28 -1.99
N LEU A 44 22.33 0.30 -0.89
CA LEU A 44 22.03 1.16 0.24
C LEU A 44 22.01 2.64 -0.20
N LEU A 45 20.83 3.25 -0.17
CA LEU A 45 20.59 4.66 -0.50
C LEU A 45 20.72 5.55 0.75
N ILE A 46 20.44 4.99 1.92
CA ILE A 46 20.45 5.71 3.20
C ILE A 46 21.60 5.18 4.05
N ARG A 47 22.31 6.09 4.74
CA ARG A 47 23.35 5.69 5.69
C ARG A 47 22.70 4.93 6.86
N PRO A 48 23.17 3.71 7.19
CA PRO A 48 22.55 2.93 8.23
C PRO A 48 23.12 3.27 9.62
N ASP A 49 22.46 4.18 10.34
CA ASP A 49 22.79 4.54 11.72
C ASP A 49 21.56 4.91 12.57
N HIS A 50 20.35 4.53 12.14
CA HIS A 50 19.09 4.96 12.76
C HIS A 50 18.15 3.80 13.10
N LEU A 51 18.61 2.82 13.89
CA LEU A 51 17.81 1.63 14.27
C LEU A 51 16.47 1.97 14.93
N ALA A 52 16.43 2.99 15.79
CA ALA A 52 15.19 3.42 16.43
C ALA A 52 14.17 3.95 15.41
N LEU A 53 14.63 4.76 14.45
CA LEU A 53 13.79 5.28 13.37
C LEU A 53 13.35 4.15 12.42
N ALA A 54 14.25 3.22 12.09
CA ALA A 54 13.93 2.04 11.29
C ALA A 54 12.76 1.24 11.89
N ARG A 55 12.79 1.04 13.22
CA ARG A 55 11.71 0.37 13.94
C ARG A 55 10.40 1.15 13.87
N SER A 56 10.41 2.47 14.10
CA SER A 56 9.20 3.29 14.01
C SER A 56 8.61 3.30 12.60
N ILE A 57 9.44 3.41 11.56
CA ILE A 57 8.98 3.35 10.16
C ILE A 57 8.42 1.98 9.82
N LYS A 58 9.04 0.90 10.32
CA LYS A 58 8.51 -0.46 10.16
C LYS A 58 7.15 -0.62 10.84
N GLU A 59 6.98 -0.12 12.06
CA GLU A 59 5.71 -0.17 12.79
C GLU A 59 4.62 0.60 12.01
N ILE A 60 4.93 1.81 11.52
CA ILE A 60 4.02 2.59 10.66
C ILE A 60 3.67 1.83 9.37
N HIS A 61 4.65 1.19 8.72
CA HIS A 61 4.43 0.39 7.52
C HIS A 61 3.44 -0.74 7.77
N VAL A 62 3.64 -1.48 8.87
CA VAL A 62 2.78 -2.61 9.28
C VAL A 62 1.37 -2.13 9.62
N ASP A 63 1.23 -1.12 10.48
CA ASP A 63 -0.08 -0.59 10.89
C ASP A 63 -0.88 -0.07 9.70
N LEU A 64 -0.21 0.66 8.81
CA LEU A 64 -0.82 1.20 7.59
C LEU A 64 -1.17 0.07 6.60
N GLY A 65 -0.36 -1.00 6.55
CA GLY A 65 -0.66 -2.25 5.83
C GLY A 65 -1.93 -2.92 6.32
N ASP A 66 -2.08 -3.07 7.64
CA ASP A 66 -3.26 -3.69 8.25
C ASP A 66 -4.54 -2.89 7.98
N ILE A 67 -4.47 -1.56 8.11
CA ILE A 67 -5.59 -0.65 7.77
C ILE A 67 -5.99 -0.84 6.30
N PHE A 68 -5.03 -1.03 5.41
CA PHE A 68 -5.31 -1.17 3.99
C PHE A 68 -5.98 -2.47 3.61
N TYR A 69 -5.69 -3.58 4.30
CA TYR A 69 -6.45 -4.80 4.11
C TYR A 69 -7.94 -4.59 4.40
N TRP A 70 -8.28 -3.82 5.44
CA TRP A 70 -9.67 -3.44 5.71
C TRP A 70 -10.26 -2.55 4.62
N VAL A 71 -9.50 -1.57 4.11
CA VAL A 71 -9.94 -0.69 3.01
C VAL A 71 -10.20 -1.47 1.72
N ILE A 72 -9.31 -2.38 1.34
CA ILE A 72 -9.52 -3.27 0.17
C ILE A 72 -10.78 -4.11 0.39
N GLY A 73 -10.93 -4.71 1.57
CA GLY A 73 -12.12 -5.52 1.89
C GLY A 73 -13.42 -4.73 1.72
N LEU A 74 -13.47 -3.51 2.26
CA LEU A 74 -14.63 -2.61 2.12
C LEU A 74 -14.85 -2.18 0.66
N HIS A 75 -13.79 -1.92 -0.10
CA HIS A 75 -13.88 -1.56 -1.51
C HIS A 75 -14.49 -2.69 -2.35
N ILE A 76 -14.02 -3.93 -2.15
CA ILE A 76 -14.56 -5.11 -2.82
C ILE A 76 -16.02 -5.33 -2.41
N ALA A 77 -16.32 -5.25 -1.11
CA ALA A 77 -17.68 -5.41 -0.59
C ALA A 77 -18.64 -4.38 -1.19
N ALA A 78 -18.21 -3.12 -1.32
CA ALA A 78 -18.99 -2.07 -1.97
C ALA A 78 -19.24 -2.39 -3.46
N ALA A 79 -18.20 -2.78 -4.21
CA ALA A 79 -18.36 -3.14 -5.63
C ALA A 79 -19.34 -4.30 -5.82
N LEU A 80 -19.29 -5.32 -4.95
CA LEU A 80 -20.22 -6.45 -4.96
C LEU A 80 -21.64 -6.02 -4.57
N TRP A 81 -21.80 -5.15 -3.57
CA TRP A 81 -23.11 -4.61 -3.18
C TRP A 81 -23.77 -3.84 -4.33
N HIS A 82 -22.99 -2.98 -4.98
CA HIS A 82 -23.41 -2.21 -6.14
C HIS A 82 -23.87 -3.11 -7.29
N HIS A 83 -23.14 -4.20 -7.54
CA HIS A 83 -23.49 -5.18 -8.56
C HIS A 83 -24.72 -6.01 -8.21
N ALA A 84 -24.76 -6.61 -7.02
CA ALA A 84 -25.77 -7.61 -6.65
C ALA A 84 -27.10 -7.01 -6.15
N PHE A 85 -27.04 -5.90 -5.40
CA PHE A 85 -28.23 -5.32 -4.77
C PHE A 85 -28.69 -4.03 -5.44
N ARG A 86 -27.75 -3.18 -5.86
CA ARG A 86 -28.07 -1.93 -6.55
C ARG A 86 -28.32 -2.12 -8.04
N GLY A 87 -27.81 -3.21 -8.61
CA GLY A 87 -27.96 -3.56 -10.02
C GLY A 87 -27.27 -2.58 -10.96
N ASP A 88 -26.26 -1.83 -10.49
CA ASP A 88 -25.51 -0.91 -11.34
C ASP A 88 -24.26 -1.56 -11.95
N ASP A 89 -23.73 -0.91 -12.99
CA ASP A 89 -22.60 -1.44 -13.75
C ASP A 89 -21.23 -1.10 -13.12
N THR A 90 -21.16 -0.71 -11.84
CA THR A 90 -19.90 -0.32 -11.19
C THR A 90 -18.82 -1.39 -11.36
N LEU A 91 -19.14 -2.65 -11.02
CA LEU A 91 -18.22 -3.77 -11.16
C LEU A 91 -17.90 -4.07 -12.64
N LYS A 92 -18.92 -4.05 -13.52
CA LYS A 92 -18.76 -4.32 -14.96
C LYS A 92 -17.91 -3.29 -15.70
N ARG A 93 -17.64 -2.12 -15.10
CA ARG A 93 -16.73 -1.12 -15.66
C ARG A 93 -15.27 -1.34 -15.25
N MET A 94 -15.00 -2.29 -14.36
CA MET A 94 -13.65 -2.64 -13.89
C MET A 94 -13.11 -3.91 -14.56
N VAL A 95 -14.00 -4.83 -14.96
CA VAL A 95 -13.71 -6.03 -15.76
C VAL A 95 -13.96 -5.78 -17.24
#